data_AF-A0A2H0JWI2-F1
#
_entry.id   AF-A0A2H0JWI2-F1
#
_cell.length_a   1.000
_cell.length_b   1.000
_cell.length_c   1.000
_cell.angle_alpha   90.00
_cell.angle_beta   90.00
_cell.angle_gamma   90.00
#
_symmetry.space_group_name_H-M   'P 1'
#
loop_
_entity.id
_entity.type
_entity.pdbx_description
1 polymer ?
#
loop_
_entity_poly.entity_id
_entity_poly.type
_entity_poly.pdbx_seq_one_letter_code
_entity_poly.pdbx_strand_id
1 'polypeptide(L)'
;MLNYIWGGLIISSLVFALVYDTRDLMRDTYRNGAEVTLEVDLEGDSTGRRQPARVHMPQERYQALYNVDNAPGTTFDGTLVRTRDGMQLRFAQDAALPEPWKTIRDMTSPRDNDLRGTVTRLDMHTDSTATAVIRFADVKFVKMTAIAQAAIDMAETAVTLALGLIGVIALWMGLLKIAEAAGLIHAVVRFTQPVLGPLFPEIPKGHPALGMIVLNLTANMLGLGNAATPLGIKAMEELQTLNPDPDTATNSMVMLLAMNTASVQLVPPVILVALMGLQINQLIFAIIIVTMISLIVAITAAKLLSRMKRYRIPPTGAGAAMTGPEG
;
A
#
# COMPACT_ATOMS: atom_id res chain seq x y z
N MET A 1 -5.74 -20.74 7.86
CA MET A 1 -4.91 -20.79 6.63
C MET A 1 -4.23 -19.45 6.32
N LEU A 2 -4.94 -18.32 6.40
CA LEU A 2 -4.41 -17.00 6.02
C LEU A 2 -3.16 -16.58 6.83
N ASN A 3 -3.11 -16.87 8.13
CA ASN A 3 -1.96 -16.53 8.99
C ASN A 3 -0.65 -17.22 8.56
N TYR A 4 -0.73 -18.43 8.02
CA TYR A 4 0.45 -19.16 7.53
C TYR A 4 0.97 -18.58 6.22
N ILE A 5 0.08 -18.07 5.36
CA ILE A 5 0.46 -17.40 4.11
C ILE A 5 1.20 -16.10 4.45
N TRP A 6 0.65 -15.28 5.36
CA TRP A 6 1.30 -14.05 5.79
C TRP A 6 2.63 -14.30 6.50
N GLY A 7 2.68 -15.28 7.40
CA GLY A 7 3.92 -15.71 8.04
C GLY A 7 4.97 -16.16 7.02
N GLY A 8 4.56 -16.93 6.01
CA GLY A 8 5.42 -17.36 4.91
C GLY A 8 5.97 -16.20 4.09
N LEU A 9 5.14 -15.21 3.75
CA LEU A 9 5.57 -14.02 3.01
C LEU A 9 6.57 -13.16 3.80
N ILE A 10 6.33 -12.97 5.10
CA ILE A 10 7.23 -12.22 5.98
C ILE A 10 8.57 -12.95 6.12
N ILE A 11 8.55 -14.27 6.36
CA ILE A 11 9.79 -15.05 6.46
C ILE A 11 10.55 -15.00 5.12
N SER A 12 9.85 -15.19 4.00
CA SER A 12 10.47 -15.14 2.67
C SER A 12 11.09 -13.78 2.38
N SER A 13 10.47 -12.67 2.79
CA SER A 13 11.01 -11.33 2.57
C SER A 13 12.27 -11.08 3.41
N LEU A 14 12.27 -11.51 4.68
CA LEU A 14 13.45 -11.43 5.55
C LEU A 14 14.61 -12.29 5.05
N VAL A 15 14.34 -13.52 4.60
CA VAL A 15 15.35 -14.39 4.00
C VAL A 15 15.91 -13.76 2.73
N PHE A 16 15.06 -13.20 1.87
CA PHE A 16 15.49 -12.51 0.65
C PHE A 16 16.41 -11.33 0.97
N ALA A 17 16.01 -10.46 1.91
CA ALA A 17 16.85 -9.32 2.32
C ALA A 17 18.19 -9.77 2.89
N LEU A 18 18.19 -10.77 3.77
CA LEU A 18 19.40 -11.31 4.36
C LEU A 18 20.36 -11.87 3.30
N VAL A 19 19.84 -12.61 2.32
CA VAL A 19 20.65 -13.17 1.21
C VAL A 19 21.27 -12.05 0.38
N TYR A 20 20.51 -11.01 0.03
CA TYR A 20 21.03 -9.87 -0.72
C TYR A 20 22.05 -9.07 0.06
N ASP A 21 21.77 -8.71 1.31
CA ASP A 21 22.70 -7.96 2.15
C ASP A 21 23.99 -8.75 2.41
N THR A 22 23.89 -10.07 2.59
CA THR A 22 25.07 -10.94 2.71
C THR A 22 25.89 -10.96 1.43
N ARG A 23 25.23 -11.02 0.26
CA ARG A 23 25.88 -10.95 -1.04
C ARG A 23 26.57 -9.60 -1.25
N ASP A 24 25.96 -8.50 -0.84
CA ASP A 24 26.53 -7.16 -0.96
C ASP A 24 27.74 -6.97 -0.05
N LEU A 25 27.71 -7.54 1.16
CA LEU A 25 28.87 -7.58 2.06
C LEU A 25 30.00 -8.45 1.50
N MET A 26 29.70 -9.64 0.94
CA MET A 26 30.70 -10.54 0.36
C MET A 26 31.36 -9.95 -0.89
N ARG A 27 30.61 -9.18 -1.69
CA ARG A 27 31.13 -8.51 -2.90
C ARG A 27 31.75 -7.16 -2.61
N ASP A 28 31.69 -6.70 -1.36
CA ASP A 28 32.09 -5.35 -0.96
C ASP A 28 31.49 -4.28 -1.90
N THR A 29 30.19 -4.42 -2.21
CA THR A 29 29.46 -3.57 -3.18
C THR A 29 29.60 -2.08 -2.84
N TYR A 30 29.64 -1.75 -1.55
CA TYR A 30 29.70 -0.37 -1.05
C TYR A 30 31.13 0.12 -0.76
N ARG A 31 32.15 -0.73 -0.92
CA ARG A 31 33.55 -0.42 -0.61
C ARG A 31 33.74 0.10 0.81
N ASN A 32 33.20 -0.64 1.78
CA ASN A 32 33.22 -0.24 3.19
C ASN A 32 34.66 -0.13 3.70
N GLY A 33 34.96 0.96 4.41
CA GLY A 33 36.31 1.27 4.86
C GLY A 33 37.33 1.67 3.77
N ALA A 34 36.98 1.61 2.48
CA ALA A 34 37.87 2.00 1.40
C ALA A 34 38.04 3.53 1.33
N GLU A 35 39.21 3.96 0.87
CA GLU A 35 39.51 5.35 0.60
C GLU A 35 39.23 5.68 -0.86
N VAL A 36 38.45 6.74 -1.08
CA VAL A 36 38.05 7.23 -2.39
C VAL A 36 38.82 8.50 -2.70
N THR A 37 39.65 8.46 -3.75
CA THR A 37 40.44 9.60 -4.19
C THR A 37 39.71 10.40 -5.25
N LEU A 38 39.43 11.66 -4.94
CA LEU A 38 38.67 12.59 -5.76
C LEU A 38 39.52 13.82 -6.08
N GLU A 39 39.35 14.34 -7.28
CA GLU A 39 39.86 15.66 -7.65
C GLU A 39 38.82 16.70 -7.23
N VAL A 40 39.25 17.78 -6.60
CA VAL A 40 38.36 18.78 -6.03
C VAL A 40 38.84 20.16 -6.43
N ASP A 41 38.00 20.86 -7.18
CA ASP A 41 38.18 22.26 -7.51
C ASP A 41 37.45 23.09 -6.46
N LEU A 42 38.22 23.76 -5.61
CA LEU A 42 37.73 24.61 -4.54
C LEU A 42 37.35 25.98 -5.09
N GLU A 43 36.11 26.39 -4.85
CA GLU A 43 35.60 27.70 -5.26
C GLU A 43 35.47 28.62 -4.03
N GLY A 44 35.86 29.89 -4.19
CA GLY A 44 35.72 30.91 -3.14
C GLY A 44 36.81 30.89 -2.05
N ASP A 45 36.57 31.61 -0.95
CA ASP A 45 37.54 31.85 0.12
C ASP A 45 37.86 30.58 0.95
N SER A 46 39.16 30.25 1.05
CA SER A 46 39.69 29.07 1.74
C SER A 46 39.62 29.12 3.27
N THR A 47 39.23 30.26 3.84
CA THR A 47 39.14 30.47 5.29
C THR A 47 37.76 30.15 5.88
N GLY A 48 36.74 29.97 5.03
CA GLY A 48 35.36 29.69 5.44
C GLY A 48 35.16 28.29 6.05
N ARG A 49 34.15 28.17 6.93
CA ARG A 49 33.72 26.86 7.50
C ARG A 49 33.10 25.93 6.44
N ARG A 50 32.52 26.52 5.39
CA ARG A 50 31.94 25.85 4.24
C ARG A 50 32.57 26.45 2.99
N GLN A 51 33.21 25.63 2.18
CA GLN A 51 33.80 26.02 0.92
C GLN A 51 33.15 25.19 -0.20
N PRO A 52 32.42 25.83 -1.13
CA PRO A 52 31.90 25.15 -2.31
C PRO A 52 33.02 24.50 -3.11
N ALA A 53 32.73 23.34 -3.69
CA ALA A 53 33.73 22.60 -4.43
C ALA A 53 33.09 21.80 -5.57
N ARG A 54 33.71 21.81 -6.75
CA ARG A 54 33.37 20.84 -7.80
C ARG A 54 34.24 19.61 -7.62
N VAL A 55 33.58 18.48 -7.50
CA VAL A 55 34.22 17.20 -7.26
C VAL A 55 34.25 16.44 -8.57
N HIS A 56 35.46 16.15 -9.05
CA HIS A 56 35.69 15.34 -10.24
C HIS A 56 36.15 13.94 -9.85
N MET A 57 35.43 12.93 -10.32
CA MET A 57 35.77 11.52 -10.22
C MET A 57 36.00 10.97 -11.63
N PRO A 58 37.26 10.72 -12.03
CA PRO A 58 37.56 10.15 -13.33
C PRO A 58 36.83 8.82 -13.56
N GLN A 59 36.31 8.64 -14.77
CA GLN A 59 35.50 7.49 -15.16
C GLN A 59 36.22 6.15 -14.89
N GLU A 60 37.49 6.05 -15.28
CA GLU A 60 38.32 4.85 -15.08
C GLU A 60 38.49 4.53 -13.59
N ARG A 61 38.67 5.55 -12.75
CA ARG A 61 38.82 5.38 -11.31
C ARG A 61 37.51 4.89 -10.68
N TYR A 62 36.37 5.37 -11.17
CA TYR A 62 35.05 4.88 -10.77
C TYR A 62 34.84 3.42 -11.15
N GLN A 63 35.11 3.07 -12.40
CA GLN A 63 34.99 1.70 -12.92
C GLN A 63 35.89 0.73 -12.16
N ALA A 64 37.15 1.11 -11.92
CA ALA A 64 38.09 0.30 -11.14
C ALA A 64 37.65 0.15 -9.68
N LEU A 65 37.19 1.23 -9.05
CA LEU A 65 36.74 1.20 -7.66
C LEU A 65 35.50 0.33 -7.51
N TYR A 66 34.45 0.51 -8.31
CA TYR A 66 33.19 -0.22 -8.14
C TYR A 66 33.05 -1.48 -8.99
N ASN A 67 34.05 -1.81 -9.82
CA ASN A 67 34.04 -2.94 -10.75
C ASN A 67 32.78 -2.94 -11.64
N VAL A 68 32.53 -1.81 -12.30
CA VAL A 68 31.39 -1.57 -13.20
C VAL A 68 31.85 -1.21 -14.61
N ASP A 69 31.12 -1.67 -15.62
CA ASP A 69 31.47 -1.41 -17.03
C ASP A 69 31.14 0.02 -17.47
N ASN A 70 30.05 0.58 -16.95
CA ASN A 70 29.61 1.94 -17.25
C ASN A 70 29.77 2.81 -16.00
N ALA A 71 30.40 3.97 -16.18
CA ALA A 71 30.49 4.97 -15.14
C ALA A 71 29.67 6.21 -15.54
N PRO A 72 28.91 6.78 -14.59
CA PRO A 72 28.06 7.95 -14.81
C PRO A 72 28.88 9.26 -14.85
N GLY A 73 28.20 10.40 -14.94
CA GLY A 73 28.82 11.73 -15.01
C GLY A 73 29.94 11.90 -13.98
N THR A 74 31.06 12.45 -14.42
CA THR A 74 32.31 12.49 -13.65
C THR A 74 32.41 13.69 -12.72
N THR A 75 31.46 14.62 -12.75
CA THR A 75 31.50 15.85 -11.95
C THR A 75 30.26 15.98 -11.08
N PHE A 76 30.48 16.30 -9.80
CA PHE A 76 29.45 16.46 -8.79
C PHE A 76 29.67 17.75 -8.01
N ASP A 77 28.59 18.45 -7.67
CA ASP A 77 28.68 19.59 -6.77
C ASP A 77 28.80 19.11 -5.33
N GLY A 78 29.82 19.62 -4.65
CA GLY A 78 30.14 19.32 -3.27
C GLY A 78 30.38 20.57 -2.44
N THR A 79 30.47 20.39 -1.14
CA THR A 79 30.89 21.44 -0.21
C THR A 79 31.83 20.82 0.80
N LEU A 80 33.04 21.37 0.87
CA LEU A 80 33.98 21.06 1.92
C LEU A 80 33.55 21.77 3.20
N VAL A 81 33.28 21.01 4.25
CA VAL A 81 32.82 21.53 5.54
C VAL A 81 33.81 21.16 6.62
N ARG A 82 34.31 22.16 7.35
CA ARG A 82 35.10 21.95 8.57
C ARG A 82 34.14 21.78 9.76
N THR A 83 34.10 20.57 10.30
CA THR A 83 33.34 20.22 11.52
C THR A 83 34.29 20.12 12.71
N ARG A 84 33.74 19.87 13.91
CA ARG A 84 34.57 19.65 15.11
C ARG A 84 35.31 18.31 15.05
N ASP A 85 34.79 17.36 14.26
CA ASP A 85 35.30 16.00 14.13
C ASP A 85 36.26 15.84 12.94
N GLY A 86 36.60 16.94 12.26
CA GLY A 86 37.50 16.96 11.11
C GLY A 86 36.89 17.64 9.89
N MET A 87 37.45 17.35 8.73
CA MET A 87 36.99 17.90 7.47
C MET A 87 36.10 16.88 6.76
N GLN A 88 34.97 17.34 6.21
CA GLN A 88 34.02 16.49 5.50
C GLN A 88 33.71 17.07 4.13
N LEU A 89 33.66 16.21 3.12
CA LEU A 89 33.10 16.55 1.82
C LEU A 89 31.62 16.14 1.84
N ARG A 90 30.72 17.12 1.64
CA ARG A 90 29.27 16.92 1.65
C ARG A 90 28.71 17.13 0.26
N PHE A 91 27.87 16.22 -0.21
CA PHE A 91 27.08 16.39 -1.44
C PHE A 91 25.64 16.70 -1.07
N ALA A 92 25.04 17.64 -1.79
CA ALA A 92 23.69 18.12 -1.51
C ALA A 92 22.61 17.05 -1.72
N GLN A 93 21.42 17.28 -1.17
CA GLN A 93 20.30 16.34 -1.23
C GLN A 93 19.78 16.11 -2.65
N ASP A 94 19.76 17.16 -3.45
CA ASP A 94 19.34 17.19 -4.85
C ASP A 94 20.45 16.79 -5.83
N ALA A 95 21.67 16.53 -5.32
CA ALA A 95 22.76 16.06 -6.16
C ALA A 95 22.41 14.73 -6.82
N ALA A 96 22.54 14.68 -8.15
CA ALA A 96 22.34 13.48 -8.95
C ALA A 96 23.53 12.52 -8.79
N LEU A 97 23.56 11.82 -7.65
CA LEU A 97 24.60 10.86 -7.32
C LEU A 97 24.34 9.50 -7.95
N PRO A 98 25.39 8.80 -8.40
CA PRO A 98 25.25 7.46 -8.97
C PRO A 98 25.15 6.36 -7.92
N GLU A 99 24.77 5.15 -8.33
CA GLU A 99 24.89 3.97 -7.48
C GLU A 99 26.34 3.48 -7.45
N PRO A 100 26.97 3.28 -6.28
CA PRO A 100 26.31 3.06 -4.98
C PRO A 100 26.25 4.29 -4.05
N TRP A 101 26.75 5.45 -4.46
CA TRP A 101 26.81 6.67 -3.63
C TRP A 101 25.44 7.15 -3.16
N LYS A 102 24.42 7.00 -4.01
CA LYS A 102 23.02 7.24 -3.64
C LYS A 102 22.57 6.33 -2.49
N THR A 103 22.79 5.02 -2.61
CA THR A 103 22.47 4.08 -1.53
C THR A 103 23.23 4.39 -0.24
N ILE A 104 24.51 4.78 -0.35
CA ILE A 104 25.33 5.19 0.81
C ILE A 104 24.72 6.40 1.51
N ARG A 105 24.30 7.41 0.75
CA ARG A 105 23.63 8.61 1.28
C ARG A 105 22.36 8.24 2.04
N ASP A 106 21.49 7.47 1.40
CA ASP A 106 20.16 7.13 1.92
C ASP A 106 20.29 6.31 3.23
N MET A 107 21.34 5.49 3.36
CA MET A 107 21.61 4.69 4.56
C MET A 107 22.31 5.45 5.69
N THR A 108 23.15 6.43 5.38
CA THR A 108 24.03 7.08 6.37
C THR A 108 23.50 8.43 6.86
N SER A 109 22.66 9.08 6.07
CA SER A 109 22.05 10.37 6.42
C SER A 109 20.54 10.36 6.11
N PRO A 110 19.73 9.49 6.74
CA PRO A 110 18.31 9.37 6.41
C PRO A 110 17.49 10.64 6.71
N ARG A 111 17.98 11.53 7.59
CA ARG A 111 17.29 12.79 7.96
C ARG A 111 17.66 13.98 7.09
N ASP A 112 18.96 14.21 6.94
CA ASP A 112 19.49 15.39 6.23
C ASP A 112 19.68 15.10 4.73
N ASN A 113 19.63 13.82 4.35
CA ASN A 113 19.70 13.29 2.99
C ASN A 113 20.88 13.86 2.17
N ASP A 114 22.01 14.07 2.83
CA ASP A 114 23.25 14.55 2.24
C ASP A 114 24.32 13.45 2.33
N LEU A 115 25.11 13.27 1.27
CA LEU A 115 26.18 12.29 1.32
C LEU A 115 27.39 12.91 2.01
N ARG A 116 27.95 12.22 3.02
CA ARG A 116 29.08 12.71 3.80
C ARG A 116 30.28 11.78 3.64
N GLY A 117 31.39 12.31 3.16
CA GLY A 117 32.69 11.64 3.18
C GLY A 117 33.64 12.35 4.14
N THR A 118 34.24 11.64 5.08
CA THR A 118 35.28 12.18 5.96
C THR A 118 36.57 12.31 5.17
N VAL A 119 37.13 13.52 5.08
CA VAL A 119 38.40 13.77 4.39
C VAL A 119 39.55 13.30 5.28
N THR A 120 40.27 12.29 4.82
CA THR A 120 41.43 11.70 5.51
C THR A 120 42.73 12.40 5.11
N ARG A 121 42.83 12.81 3.84
CA ARG A 121 43.97 13.55 3.28
C ARG A 121 43.45 14.56 2.25
N LEU A 122 44.08 15.74 2.22
CA LEU A 122 43.83 16.78 1.23
C LEU A 122 45.16 17.32 0.73
N ASP A 123 45.53 16.98 -0.51
CA ASP A 123 46.79 17.36 -1.12
C ASP A 123 46.56 18.47 -2.16
N MET A 124 46.96 19.70 -1.83
CA MET A 124 46.81 20.86 -2.70
C MET A 124 47.81 20.80 -3.86
N HIS A 125 47.31 20.97 -5.09
CA HIS A 125 48.13 21.03 -6.30
C HIS A 125 48.30 22.49 -6.79
N THR A 126 47.27 23.32 -6.60
CA THR A 126 47.29 24.76 -6.83
C THR A 126 46.45 25.46 -5.75
N ASP A 127 46.31 26.78 -5.82
CA ASP A 127 45.48 27.57 -4.90
C ASP A 127 43.99 27.18 -4.94
N SER A 128 43.52 26.55 -6.02
CA SER A 128 42.11 26.15 -6.19
C SER A 128 41.90 24.68 -6.54
N THR A 129 42.94 23.89 -6.80
CA THR A 129 42.79 22.46 -7.16
C THR A 129 43.47 21.57 -6.13
N ALA A 130 42.75 20.59 -5.62
CA ALA A 130 43.24 19.65 -4.62
C ALA A 130 42.87 18.20 -4.96
N THR A 131 43.66 17.26 -4.46
CA THR A 131 43.26 15.84 -4.40
C THR A 131 42.77 15.54 -2.98
N ALA A 132 41.50 15.18 -2.86
CA ALA A 132 40.88 14.80 -1.60
C ALA A 132 40.76 13.27 -1.52
N VAL A 133 41.28 12.69 -0.45
CA VAL A 133 41.04 11.28 -0.10
C VAL A 133 39.95 11.23 0.95
N ILE A 134 38.80 10.70 0.59
CA ILE A 134 37.63 10.64 1.47
C ILE A 134 37.31 9.20 1.85
N ARG A 135 36.64 9.02 2.99
CA ARG A 135 36.04 7.76 3.41
C ARG A 135 34.56 7.96 3.70
N PHE A 136 33.72 7.18 3.04
CA PHE A 136 32.30 7.13 3.33
C PHE A 136 32.02 6.31 4.60
N ALA A 137 30.89 6.57 5.24
CA ALA A 137 30.44 5.76 6.37
C ALA A 137 30.04 4.35 5.89
N ASP A 138 30.33 3.35 6.73
CA ASP A 138 30.06 1.95 6.41
C ASP A 138 28.55 1.70 6.23
N VAL A 139 28.21 0.99 5.16
CA VAL A 139 26.83 0.61 4.84
C VAL A 139 26.64 -0.89 5.00
N LYS A 140 25.63 -1.26 5.78
CA LYS A 140 25.27 -2.65 6.08
C LYS A 140 23.74 -2.77 6.11
N PHE A 141 23.23 -3.95 5.77
CA PHE A 141 21.81 -4.30 5.94
C PHE A 141 20.82 -3.38 5.21
N VAL A 142 21.12 -3.02 3.96
CA VAL A 142 20.31 -2.09 3.17
C VAL A 142 18.90 -2.65 2.94
N LYS A 143 18.81 -3.91 2.51
CA LYS A 143 17.52 -4.56 2.22
C LYS A 143 16.76 -4.87 3.50
N MET A 144 17.44 -5.31 4.56
CA MET A 144 16.81 -5.54 5.86
C MET A 144 16.21 -4.25 6.44
N THR A 145 16.93 -3.14 6.35
CA THR A 145 16.44 -1.82 6.80
C THR A 145 15.22 -1.39 5.97
N ALA A 146 15.27 -1.56 4.65
CA ALA A 146 14.15 -1.22 3.77
C ALA A 146 12.87 -2.04 4.09
N ILE A 147 13.01 -3.35 4.34
CA ILE A 147 11.86 -4.20 4.72
C ILE A 147 11.31 -3.80 6.09
N ALA A 148 12.18 -3.53 7.07
CA ALA A 148 11.75 -3.09 8.39
C ALA A 148 10.99 -1.76 8.32
N GLN A 149 11.48 -0.80 7.53
CA GLN A 149 10.81 0.48 7.33
C GLN A 149 9.46 0.30 6.65
N ALA A 150 9.39 -0.49 5.57
CA ALA A 150 8.14 -0.78 4.88
C ALA A 150 7.09 -1.44 5.79
N ALA A 151 7.52 -2.28 6.74
CA ALA A 151 6.63 -2.88 7.74
C ALA A 151 6.03 -1.83 8.68
N ILE A 152 6.83 -0.85 9.12
CA ILE A 152 6.38 0.26 9.98
C ILE A 152 5.44 1.18 9.20
N ASP A 153 5.78 1.55 7.98
CA ASP A 153 4.97 2.43 7.12
C ASP A 153 3.59 1.81 6.83
N MET A 154 3.55 0.49 6.60
CA MET A 154 2.29 -0.24 6.41
C MET A 154 1.47 -0.33 7.70
N ALA A 155 2.10 -0.41 8.87
CA ALA A 155 1.40 -0.35 10.14
C ALA A 155 0.75 1.02 10.36
N GLU A 156 1.45 2.12 10.07
CA GLU A 156 0.92 3.48 10.13
C GLU A 156 -0.26 3.68 9.15
N THR A 157 -0.11 3.16 7.93
CA THR A 157 -1.16 3.18 6.90
C THR A 157 -2.41 2.44 7.40
N ALA A 158 -2.24 1.25 7.99
CA ALA A 158 -3.35 0.46 8.52
C ALA A 158 -4.09 1.18 9.65
N VAL A 159 -3.38 1.81 10.58
CA VAL A 159 -3.98 2.58 11.69
C VAL A 159 -4.76 3.79 11.15
N THR A 160 -4.17 4.54 10.22
CA THR A 160 -4.80 5.70 9.59
C THR A 160 -6.10 5.31 8.90
N LEU A 161 -6.07 4.21 8.14
CA LEU A 161 -7.25 3.66 7.47
C LEU A 161 -8.33 3.22 8.48
N ALA A 162 -7.94 2.49 9.53
CA ALA A 162 -8.86 2.02 10.55
C ALA A 162 -9.58 3.18 11.26
N LEU A 163 -8.86 4.23 11.64
CA LEU A 163 -9.45 5.43 12.26
C LEU A 163 -10.41 6.15 11.31
N GLY A 164 -10.03 6.30 10.04
CA GLY A 164 -10.91 6.89 9.02
C GLY A 164 -12.21 6.08 8.85
N LEU A 165 -12.11 4.75 8.80
CA LEU A 165 -13.26 3.87 8.71
C LEU A 165 -14.15 4.00 9.95
N ILE A 166 -13.61 3.93 11.17
CA ILE A 166 -14.39 4.06 12.41
C ILE A 166 -15.25 5.33 12.40
N GLY A 167 -14.68 6.48 12.02
CA GLY A 167 -15.42 7.74 11.95
C GLY A 167 -16.58 7.71 10.95
N VAL A 168 -16.35 7.15 9.75
CA VAL A 168 -17.38 7.01 8.72
C VAL A 168 -18.50 6.07 9.18
N ILE A 169 -18.16 4.91 9.76
CA ILE A 169 -19.15 3.95 10.27
C ILE A 169 -19.99 4.58 11.37
N ALA A 170 -19.35 5.25 12.34
CA ALA A 170 -20.06 5.92 13.44
C ALA A 170 -21.06 6.98 12.93
N LEU A 171 -20.64 7.80 11.95
CA LEU A 171 -21.51 8.81 11.34
C LEU A 171 -22.73 8.17 10.65
N TRP A 172 -22.51 7.18 9.79
CA TRP A 172 -23.60 6.53 9.05
C TRP A 172 -24.52 5.73 9.95
N MET A 173 -23.99 5.04 10.97
CA MET A 173 -24.81 4.35 11.96
C MET A 173 -25.65 5.33 12.79
N GLY A 174 -25.09 6.48 13.16
CA GLY A 174 -25.84 7.54 13.84
C GLY A 174 -26.98 8.08 12.97
N LEU A 175 -26.70 8.42 11.71
CA LEU A 175 -27.71 8.88 10.77
C LEU A 175 -28.78 7.81 10.50
N LEU A 176 -28.37 6.55 10.40
CA LEU A 176 -29.28 5.41 10.25
C LEU A 176 -30.22 5.28 11.45
N LYS A 177 -29.71 5.41 12.67
CA LYS A 177 -30.54 5.35 13.88
C LYS A 177 -31.57 6.46 13.91
N ILE A 178 -31.22 7.66 13.44
CA ILE A 178 -32.16 8.77 13.28
C ILE A 178 -33.21 8.44 12.21
N ALA A 179 -32.81 7.93 11.05
CA ALA A 179 -33.72 7.56 9.97
C ALA A 179 -34.65 6.39 10.35
N GLU A 180 -34.15 5.44 11.13
CA GLU A 180 -34.92 4.31 11.70
C GLU A 180 -35.98 4.83 12.67
N ALA A 181 -35.60 5.70 13.62
CA ALA A 181 -36.51 6.34 14.56
C ALA A 181 -37.56 7.22 13.86
N ALA A 182 -37.21 7.85 12.73
CA ALA A 182 -38.14 8.63 11.90
C ALA A 182 -39.05 7.75 11.00
N GLY A 183 -38.87 6.42 11.00
CA GLY A 183 -39.64 5.49 10.15
C GLY A 183 -39.25 5.51 8.67
N LEU A 184 -38.23 6.28 8.29
CA LEU A 184 -37.79 6.42 6.89
C LEU A 184 -37.25 5.10 6.33
N ILE A 185 -36.52 4.34 7.14
CA ILE A 185 -35.98 3.03 6.73
C ILE A 185 -37.11 2.06 6.38
N HIS A 186 -38.20 2.04 7.17
CA HIS A 186 -39.36 1.20 6.89
C HIS A 186 -40.05 1.59 5.58
N ALA A 187 -40.13 2.89 5.27
CA ALA A 187 -40.69 3.37 4.01
C ALA A 187 -39.84 2.94 2.81
N VAL A 188 -38.52 3.10 2.90
CA VAL A 188 -37.56 2.71 1.85
C VAL A 188 -37.55 1.20 1.65
N VAL A 189 -37.56 0.41 2.72
CA VAL A 189 -37.67 -1.04 2.63
C VAL A 189 -38.98 -1.43 1.95
N ARG A 190 -40.12 -0.85 2.32
CA ARG A 190 -41.41 -1.17 1.70
C ARG A 190 -41.43 -0.85 0.20
N PHE A 191 -40.77 0.24 -0.21
CA PHE A 191 -40.65 0.64 -1.61
C PHE A 191 -39.73 -0.29 -2.42
N THR A 192 -38.64 -0.76 -1.81
CA THR A 192 -37.63 -1.62 -2.48
C THR A 192 -37.92 -3.12 -2.36
N GLN A 193 -38.76 -3.52 -1.41
CA GLN A 193 -39.22 -4.88 -1.17
C GLN A 193 -39.74 -5.63 -2.43
N PRO A 194 -40.52 -5.05 -3.35
CA PRO A 194 -40.95 -5.78 -4.55
C PRO A 194 -39.78 -6.22 -5.45
N VAL A 195 -38.67 -5.47 -5.43
CA VAL A 195 -37.49 -5.77 -6.26
C VAL A 195 -36.52 -6.69 -5.51
N LEU A 196 -36.21 -6.38 -4.25
CA LEU A 196 -35.20 -7.12 -3.48
C LEU A 196 -35.76 -8.34 -2.75
N GLY A 197 -37.03 -8.34 -2.35
CA GLY A 197 -37.65 -9.48 -1.65
C GLY A 197 -37.49 -10.82 -2.40
N PRO A 198 -37.73 -10.87 -3.73
CA PRO A 198 -37.51 -12.08 -4.53
C PRO A 198 -36.03 -12.52 -4.64
N LEU A 199 -35.08 -11.62 -4.37
CA LEU A 199 -33.64 -11.92 -4.38
C LEU A 199 -33.15 -12.49 -3.04
N PHE A 200 -33.84 -12.14 -1.95
CA PHE A 200 -33.52 -12.55 -0.58
C PHE A 200 -34.70 -13.28 0.09
N PRO A 201 -35.11 -14.46 -0.42
CA PRO A 201 -36.30 -15.17 0.07
C PRO A 201 -36.14 -15.72 1.50
N GLU A 202 -34.92 -15.86 2.00
CA GLU A 202 -34.61 -16.40 3.33
C GLU A 202 -34.75 -15.34 4.44
N ILE A 203 -34.91 -14.06 4.09
CA ILE A 203 -35.01 -12.97 5.08
C ILE A 203 -36.49 -12.78 5.50
N PRO A 204 -36.82 -12.91 6.80
CA PRO A 204 -38.18 -12.66 7.29
C PRO A 204 -38.64 -11.23 7.02
N LYS A 205 -39.96 -11.04 6.80
CA LYS A 205 -40.54 -9.71 6.63
C LYS A 205 -40.32 -8.87 7.90
N GLY A 206 -39.75 -7.67 7.72
CA GLY A 206 -39.45 -6.75 8.82
C GLY A 206 -38.09 -6.98 9.51
N HIS A 207 -37.28 -7.94 9.06
CA HIS A 207 -35.93 -8.14 9.59
C HIS A 207 -35.00 -6.98 9.18
N PRO A 208 -34.16 -6.45 10.09
CA PRO A 208 -33.26 -5.31 9.81
C PRO A 208 -32.25 -5.56 8.68
N ALA A 209 -31.88 -6.83 8.43
CA ALA A 209 -30.98 -7.21 7.34
C ALA A 209 -31.37 -6.60 5.99
N LEU A 210 -32.67 -6.57 5.64
CA LEU A 210 -33.11 -6.03 4.37
C LEU A 210 -32.87 -4.51 4.27
N GLY A 211 -33.06 -3.77 5.38
CA GLY A 211 -32.76 -2.34 5.43
C GLY A 211 -31.26 -2.05 5.25
N MET A 212 -30.40 -2.85 5.89
CA MET A 212 -28.95 -2.72 5.74
C MET A 212 -28.47 -3.05 4.32
N ILE A 213 -29.04 -4.09 3.69
CA ILE A 213 -28.78 -4.43 2.29
C ILE A 213 -29.17 -3.26 1.37
N VAL A 214 -30.37 -2.69 1.54
CA VAL A 214 -30.84 -1.57 0.74
C VAL A 214 -29.90 -0.37 0.86
N LEU A 215 -29.46 -0.06 2.08
CA LEU A 215 -28.57 1.07 2.28
C LEU A 215 -27.18 0.83 1.70
N ASN A 216 -26.62 -0.37 1.86
CA ASN A 216 -25.36 -0.76 1.25
C ASN A 216 -25.42 -0.63 -0.30
N LEU A 217 -26.48 -1.15 -0.92
CA LEU A 217 -26.70 -1.03 -2.37
C LEU A 217 -26.88 0.44 -2.78
N THR A 218 -27.61 1.23 -2.01
CA THR A 218 -27.82 2.67 -2.29
C THR A 218 -26.50 3.45 -2.20
N ALA A 219 -25.68 3.19 -1.18
CA ALA A 219 -24.36 3.80 -1.04
C ALA A 219 -23.44 3.44 -2.21
N ASN A 220 -23.46 2.18 -2.65
CA ASN A 220 -22.77 1.77 -3.87
C ASN A 220 -23.30 2.54 -5.08
N MET A 221 -24.62 2.57 -5.32
CA MET A 221 -25.24 3.25 -6.46
C MET A 221 -24.92 4.75 -6.54
N LEU A 222 -24.75 5.42 -5.41
CA LEU A 222 -24.47 6.85 -5.32
C LEU A 222 -22.98 7.21 -5.39
N GLY A 223 -22.07 6.24 -5.57
CA GLY A 223 -20.63 6.52 -5.63
C GLY A 223 -19.97 6.68 -4.26
N LEU A 224 -20.70 6.38 -3.19
CA LEU A 224 -20.23 6.48 -1.80
C LEU A 224 -19.55 5.17 -1.37
N GLY A 225 -18.64 4.63 -2.18
CA GLY A 225 -18.00 3.32 -1.94
C GLY A 225 -17.30 3.20 -0.57
N ASN A 226 -16.75 4.32 -0.08
CA ASN A 226 -16.13 4.42 1.26
C ASN A 226 -17.14 4.20 2.40
N ALA A 227 -18.43 4.47 2.17
CA ALA A 227 -19.52 4.19 3.10
C ALA A 227 -20.19 2.84 2.82
N ALA A 228 -20.14 2.35 1.59
CA ALA A 228 -20.83 1.12 1.22
C ALA A 228 -20.23 -0.12 1.88
N THR A 229 -18.90 -0.25 1.90
CA THR A 229 -18.20 -1.41 2.49
C THR A 229 -18.60 -1.66 3.95
N PRO A 230 -18.56 -0.69 4.87
CA PRO A 230 -18.96 -0.96 6.25
C PRO A 230 -20.46 -1.25 6.41
N LEU A 231 -21.32 -0.64 5.60
CA LEU A 231 -22.74 -0.99 5.57
C LEU A 231 -22.95 -2.43 5.08
N GLY A 232 -22.12 -2.88 4.15
CA GLY A 232 -22.09 -4.27 3.67
C GLY A 232 -21.65 -5.24 4.75
N ILE A 233 -20.62 -4.91 5.53
CA ILE A 233 -20.20 -5.71 6.70
C ILE A 233 -21.35 -5.82 7.69
N LYS A 234 -22.00 -4.70 8.01
CA LYS A 234 -23.13 -4.72 8.94
C LYS A 234 -24.33 -5.50 8.40
N ALA A 235 -24.60 -5.43 7.09
CA ALA A 235 -25.59 -6.28 6.44
C ALA A 235 -25.24 -7.78 6.53
N MET A 236 -23.95 -8.13 6.39
CA MET A 236 -23.48 -9.51 6.57
C MET A 236 -23.65 -9.99 8.02
N GLU A 237 -23.37 -9.14 9.03
CA GLU A 237 -23.63 -9.46 10.43
C GLU A 237 -25.13 -9.74 10.68
N GLU A 238 -26.03 -8.92 10.13
CA GLU A 238 -27.49 -9.14 10.23
C GLU A 238 -27.95 -10.37 9.46
N LEU A 239 -27.28 -10.77 8.37
CA LEU A 239 -27.55 -12.02 7.68
C LEU A 239 -27.02 -13.23 8.47
N GLN A 240 -25.94 -13.06 9.24
CA GLN A 240 -25.34 -14.11 10.06
C GLN A 240 -26.23 -14.50 11.23
N THR A 241 -27.05 -13.58 11.76
CA THR A 241 -28.04 -13.92 12.80
C THR A 241 -29.14 -14.86 12.30
N LEU A 242 -29.36 -14.90 10.99
CA LEU A 242 -30.30 -15.81 10.31
C LEU A 242 -29.62 -17.08 9.79
N ASN A 243 -28.31 -17.22 9.97
CA ASN A 243 -27.55 -18.31 9.41
C ASN A 243 -27.65 -19.58 10.29
N PRO A 244 -28.20 -20.70 9.78
CA PRO A 244 -28.30 -21.95 10.54
C PRO A 244 -26.94 -22.64 10.73
N ASP A 245 -25.93 -22.35 9.90
CA ASP A 245 -24.57 -22.88 10.01
C ASP A 245 -23.55 -21.72 9.97
N PRO A 246 -23.01 -21.29 11.12
CA PRO A 246 -22.14 -20.12 11.20
C PRO A 246 -20.90 -20.18 10.30
N ASP A 247 -20.41 -21.38 9.98
CA ASP A 247 -19.19 -21.58 9.19
C ASP A 247 -19.47 -21.67 7.67
N THR A 248 -20.73 -21.72 7.27
CA THR A 248 -21.15 -21.82 5.85
C THR A 248 -21.98 -20.60 5.43
N ALA A 249 -21.57 -19.92 4.36
CA ALA A 249 -22.31 -18.78 3.84
C ALA A 249 -23.68 -19.18 3.26
N THR A 250 -24.73 -18.44 3.62
CA THR A 250 -26.09 -18.64 3.07
C THR A 250 -26.22 -18.10 1.65
N ASN A 251 -27.27 -18.49 0.93
CA ASN A 251 -27.54 -17.95 -0.41
C ASN A 251 -27.74 -16.43 -0.36
N SER A 252 -28.35 -15.92 0.71
CA SER A 252 -28.53 -14.49 0.94
C SER A 252 -27.20 -13.74 1.08
N MET A 253 -26.23 -14.31 1.79
CA MET A 253 -24.88 -13.74 1.88
C MET A 253 -24.15 -13.74 0.53
N VAL A 254 -24.20 -14.85 -0.19
CA VAL A 254 -23.58 -14.97 -1.51
C VAL A 254 -24.21 -14.00 -2.50
N MET A 255 -25.53 -13.83 -2.48
CA MET A 255 -26.25 -12.87 -3.31
C MET A 255 -25.81 -11.44 -2.99
N LEU A 256 -25.75 -11.05 -1.71
CA LEU A 256 -25.29 -9.73 -1.30
C LEU A 256 -23.86 -9.46 -1.77
N LEU A 257 -22.96 -10.44 -1.61
CA LEU A 257 -21.58 -10.34 -2.08
C LEU A 257 -21.52 -10.16 -3.59
N ALA A 258 -22.23 -11.00 -4.35
CA ALA A 258 -22.27 -10.93 -5.81
C ALA A 258 -22.79 -9.57 -6.30
N MET A 259 -23.83 -9.03 -5.67
CA MET A 259 -24.36 -7.70 -5.99
C MET A 259 -23.36 -6.58 -5.67
N ASN A 260 -22.63 -6.66 -4.54
CA ASN A 260 -21.59 -5.69 -4.19
C ASN A 260 -20.40 -5.75 -5.16
N THR A 261 -19.99 -6.94 -5.60
CA THR A 261 -18.92 -7.11 -6.60
C THR A 261 -19.33 -6.57 -7.97
N ALA A 262 -20.59 -6.77 -8.37
CA ALA A 262 -21.10 -6.29 -9.64
C ALA A 262 -21.30 -4.76 -9.67
N SER A 263 -21.55 -4.16 -8.50
CA SER A 263 -21.60 -2.72 -8.21
C SER A 263 -22.36 -1.90 -9.26
N VAL A 264 -23.70 -1.82 -9.14
CA VAL A 264 -24.48 -0.86 -9.95
C VAL A 264 -24.15 0.56 -9.52
N GLN A 265 -23.77 1.38 -10.48
CA GLN A 265 -23.22 2.71 -10.24
C GLN A 265 -24.01 3.73 -11.07
N LEU A 266 -24.87 4.53 -10.42
CA LEU A 266 -25.63 5.59 -11.09
C LEU A 266 -24.81 6.88 -11.20
N VAL A 267 -24.01 7.15 -10.18
CA VAL A 267 -23.08 8.28 -10.13
C VAL A 267 -21.66 7.73 -10.19
N PRO A 268 -20.79 8.28 -11.06
CA PRO A 268 -19.40 7.83 -11.14
C PRO A 268 -18.70 7.86 -9.78
N PRO A 269 -17.75 6.94 -9.51
CA PRO A 269 -17.03 6.91 -8.25
C PRO A 269 -16.38 8.27 -7.96
N VAL A 270 -16.46 8.73 -6.70
CA VAL A 270 -15.90 10.03 -6.28
C VAL A 270 -14.41 10.15 -6.65
N ILE A 271 -13.66 9.06 -6.59
CA ILE A 271 -12.25 9.01 -7.02
C ILE A 271 -12.11 9.30 -8.52
N LEU A 272 -13.00 8.74 -9.35
CA LEU A 272 -12.96 8.98 -10.79
C LEU A 272 -13.32 10.44 -11.11
N VAL A 273 -14.28 11.02 -10.38
CA VAL A 273 -14.61 12.46 -10.48
C VAL A 273 -13.41 13.31 -10.10
N ALA A 274 -12.70 12.95 -9.03
CA ALA A 274 -11.50 13.66 -8.58
C ALA A 274 -10.33 13.60 -9.58
N LEU A 275 -10.19 12.48 -10.30
CA LEU A 275 -9.11 12.29 -11.29
C LEU A 275 -9.41 12.94 -12.64
N MET A 276 -10.67 12.89 -13.10
CA MET A 276 -11.04 13.27 -14.47
C MET A 276 -11.79 14.61 -14.55
N GLY A 277 -12.23 15.16 -13.43
CA GLY A 277 -13.06 16.37 -13.40
C GLY A 277 -14.31 16.21 -14.28
N LEU A 278 -14.61 17.23 -15.10
CA LEU A 278 -15.80 17.27 -15.95
C LEU A 278 -15.79 16.26 -17.11
N GLN A 279 -14.64 15.70 -17.47
CA GLN A 279 -14.52 14.72 -18.56
C GLN A 279 -15.28 13.42 -18.25
N ILE A 280 -15.52 13.14 -16.97
CA ILE A 280 -16.27 11.96 -16.51
C ILE A 280 -17.70 11.90 -17.03
N ASN A 281 -18.30 13.04 -17.38
CA ASN A 281 -19.66 13.10 -17.90
C ASN A 281 -19.83 12.28 -19.19
N GLN A 282 -18.76 12.11 -19.98
CA GLN A 282 -18.79 11.28 -21.18
C GLN A 282 -18.89 9.77 -20.86
N LEU A 283 -18.47 9.37 -19.65
CA LEU A 283 -18.42 7.96 -19.23
C LEU A 283 -19.65 7.53 -18.44
N ILE A 284 -20.51 8.44 -17.99
CA ILE A 284 -21.68 8.12 -17.14
C ILE A 284 -22.55 7.04 -17.78
N PHE A 285 -22.92 7.21 -19.06
CA PHE A 285 -23.77 6.25 -19.75
C PHE A 285 -23.12 4.88 -19.89
N ALA A 286 -21.82 4.84 -20.22
CA ALA A 286 -21.08 3.58 -20.32
C ALA A 286 -20.99 2.87 -18.97
N ILE A 287 -20.72 3.61 -17.89
CA ILE A 287 -20.66 3.08 -16.52
C ILE A 287 -22.00 2.47 -16.13
N ILE A 288 -23.12 3.18 -16.32
CA ILE A 288 -24.45 2.68 -15.97
C ILE A 288 -24.76 1.40 -16.74
N ILE A 289 -24.53 1.37 -18.06
CA ILE A 289 -24.84 0.20 -18.90
C ILE A 289 -24.01 -1.01 -18.46
N VAL A 290 -22.68 -0.85 -18.34
CA VAL A 290 -21.77 -1.95 -18.00
C VAL A 290 -22.08 -2.49 -16.60
N THR A 291 -22.31 -1.61 -15.63
CA THR A 291 -22.60 -2.01 -14.24
C THR A 291 -23.98 -2.66 -14.10
N MET A 292 -24.98 -2.22 -14.87
CA MET A 292 -26.29 -2.88 -14.91
C MET A 292 -26.20 -4.28 -15.51
N ILE A 293 -25.46 -4.46 -16.61
CA ILE A 293 -25.23 -5.79 -17.21
C ILE A 293 -24.49 -6.68 -16.21
N SER A 294 -23.44 -6.16 -15.56
CA SER A 294 -22.68 -6.85 -14.52
C SER A 294 -23.59 -7.35 -13.40
N LEU A 295 -24.50 -6.49 -12.90
CA LEU A 295 -25.44 -6.86 -11.84
C LEU A 295 -26.40 -7.97 -12.28
N ILE A 296 -26.97 -7.87 -13.49
CA ILE A 296 -27.88 -8.90 -14.01
C ILE A 296 -27.15 -10.24 -14.09
N VAL A 297 -25.92 -10.25 -14.61
CA VAL A 297 -25.09 -11.46 -14.70
C VAL A 297 -24.80 -12.02 -13.30
N ALA A 298 -24.40 -11.18 -12.35
CA ALA A 298 -24.09 -11.61 -10.99
C ALA A 298 -25.30 -12.21 -10.25
N ILE A 299 -26.46 -11.54 -10.32
CA ILE A 299 -27.72 -12.05 -9.74
C ILE A 299 -28.13 -13.37 -10.40
N THR A 300 -28.05 -13.43 -11.73
CA THR A 300 -28.43 -14.63 -12.48
C THR A 300 -27.51 -15.80 -12.14
N ALA A 301 -26.21 -15.57 -12.11
CA ALA A 301 -25.21 -16.57 -11.74
C ALA A 301 -25.43 -17.08 -10.31
N ALA A 302 -25.57 -16.16 -9.33
CA ALA A 302 -25.82 -16.53 -7.93
C ALA A 302 -27.10 -17.37 -7.78
N LYS A 303 -28.17 -17.01 -8.50
CA LYS A 303 -29.46 -17.73 -8.46
C LYS A 303 -29.43 -19.08 -9.18
N LEU A 304 -28.66 -19.21 -10.27
CA LEU A 304 -28.49 -20.48 -10.96
C LEU A 304 -27.63 -21.45 -10.13
N LEU A 305 -26.54 -20.96 -9.56
CA LEU A 305 -25.63 -21.73 -8.71
C LEU A 305 -26.33 -22.22 -7.43
N SER A 306 -27.13 -21.37 -6.77
CA SER A 306 -27.87 -21.76 -5.56
C SER A 306 -28.89 -22.89 -5.79
N ARG A 307 -29.37 -23.07 -7.03
CA ARG A 307 -30.30 -24.15 -7.40
C ARG A 307 -29.61 -25.47 -7.72
N MET A 308 -28.30 -25.47 -7.95
CA MET A 308 -27.57 -26.71 -8.26
C MET A 308 -27.47 -27.58 -7.01
N LYS A 309 -27.73 -28.89 -7.17
CA LYS A 309 -27.69 -29.86 -6.06
C LYS A 309 -26.36 -29.87 -5.29
N ARG A 310 -25.25 -29.53 -5.96
CA ARG A 310 -23.91 -29.46 -5.37
C ARG A 310 -23.75 -28.35 -4.32
N TYR A 311 -24.52 -27.27 -4.42
CA TYR A 311 -24.39 -26.09 -3.57
C TYR A 311 -25.58 -25.90 -2.61
N ARG A 312 -26.52 -26.87 -2.55
CA ARG A 312 -27.61 -26.84 -1.57
C ARG A 312 -27.06 -27.19 -0.19
N ILE A 313 -27.22 -26.27 0.76
CA ILE A 313 -26.95 -26.54 2.17
C ILE A 313 -27.91 -27.67 2.61
N PRO A 314 -27.40 -28.80 3.13
CA PRO A 314 -28.24 -29.86 3.66
C PRO A 314 -29.10 -29.32 4.80
N PRO A 315 -30.40 -29.67 4.89
CA PRO A 315 -31.22 -29.28 6.02
C PRO A 315 -30.60 -29.83 7.31
N THR A 316 -30.34 -28.95 8.27
CA THR A 316 -29.74 -29.26 9.56
C THR A 316 -30.60 -30.31 10.28
N GLY A 317 -30.08 -31.53 10.43
CA GLY A 317 -30.79 -32.64 11.08
C GLY A 317 -30.41 -34.07 10.62
N ALA A 318 -29.62 -34.25 9.55
CA ALA A 318 -29.28 -35.58 9.03
C ALA A 318 -27.77 -35.88 9.01
N GLY A 319 -27.03 -35.41 10.02
CA GLY A 319 -25.56 -35.51 10.05
C GLY A 319 -24.91 -35.86 11.40
N ALA A 320 -25.68 -36.26 12.40
CA ALA A 320 -25.13 -36.74 13.69
C ALA A 320 -25.17 -38.28 13.82
N ALA A 321 -25.09 -38.99 12.69
CA ALA A 321 -25.00 -40.46 12.67
C ALA A 321 -24.15 -40.95 11.49
N MET A 322 -22.87 -40.59 11.48
CA MET A 322 -21.81 -41.39 10.85
C MET A 322 -20.59 -41.29 11.76
N THR A 323 -20.54 -42.15 12.78
CA THR A 323 -19.64 -43.31 12.81
C THR A 323 -18.17 -42.89 12.72
N GLY A 324 -17.52 -42.83 13.89
CA GLY A 324 -16.15 -43.35 13.95
C GLY A 324 -16.14 -44.78 13.39
N PRO A 325 -15.03 -45.18 12.76
CA PRO A 325 -14.04 -45.91 13.55
C PRO A 325 -12.58 -45.55 13.22
N GLU A 326 -11.76 -45.69 14.26
CA GLU A 326 -10.44 -46.34 14.32
C GLU A 326 -9.42 -46.19 13.15
N GLY A 327 -8.21 -45.76 13.52
CA GLY A 327 -7.00 -45.82 12.71
C GLY A 327 -5.98 -44.75 13.09
#